data_AF-A0A2A5VR49-F1
#
_entry.id   AF-A0A2A5VR49-F1
#
_cell.length_a   1.000
_cell.length_b   1.000
_cell.length_c   1.000
_cell.angle_alpha   90.00
_cell.angle_beta   90.00
_cell.angle_gamma   90.00
#
_symmetry.space_group_name_H-M   'P 1'
#
loop_
_entity.id
_entity.type
_entity.pdbx_description
1 polymer ?
#
loop_
_entity_poly.entity_id
_entity_poly.type
_entity_poly.pdbx_seq_one_letter_code
_entity_poly.pdbx_strand_id
1 'polypeptide(L)' 'MAGAGSVLTITIIGACAFLILVALNMVFFLNQDKGVLDWLKHATSKQRIIAIIDVIMTFVCALDFLHILLLFLI' A
#
# COMPACT_ATOMS: atom_id res chain seq x y z
N MET A 1 4.34 20.79 22.45
CA MET A 1 5.60 20.41 21.75
C MET A 1 5.76 18.89 21.61
N ALA A 2 5.36 18.06 22.58
CA ALA A 2 5.43 16.59 22.46
C ALA A 2 4.45 15.97 21.42
N GLY A 3 3.32 16.64 21.13
CA GLY A 3 2.35 16.16 20.12
C GLY A 3 2.87 16.26 18.68
N ALA A 4 3.57 17.34 18.33
CA ALA A 4 4.02 17.58 16.95
C ALA A 4 5.09 16.58 16.48
N GLY A 5 6.03 16.19 17.37
CA GLY A 5 7.05 15.20 17.04
C GLY A 5 6.49 13.78 16.82
N SER A 6 5.46 13.42 17.58
CA SER A 6 4.75 12.14 17.42
C SER A 6 4.07 12.05 16.05
N VAL A 7 3.34 13.09 15.66
CA VAL A 7 2.57 13.09 14.40
C VAL A 7 3.53 13.08 13.18
N LEU A 8 4.63 13.83 13.23
CA LEU A 8 5.69 13.80 12.21
C LEU A 8 6.29 12.40 12.04
N THR A 9 6.54 11.70 13.14
CA THR A 9 7.10 10.34 13.12
C THR A 9 6.14 9.35 12.46
N ILE A 10 4.85 9.41 12.81
CA ILE A 10 3.81 8.54 12.20
C ILE A 10 3.69 8.82 10.69
N THR A 11 3.77 10.09 10.29
CA THR A 11 3.68 10.49 8.88
C THR A 11 4.85 9.96 8.04
N ILE A 12 6.07 10.05 8.57
CA ILE A 12 7.27 9.52 7.89
C ILE A 12 7.19 8.00 7.78
N ILE A 13 6.76 7.31 8.86
CA ILE A 13 6.57 5.86 8.85
C ILE A 13 5.49 5.46 7.84
N GLY A 14 4.37 6.17 7.81
CA GLY A 14 3.27 5.93 6.85
C GLY A 14 3.70 6.13 5.40
N ALA A 15 4.45 7.21 5.11
CA ALA A 15 4.99 7.47 3.78
C ALA A 15 5.99 6.37 3.35
N CYS A 16 6.89 5.94 4.24
CA CYS A 16 7.82 4.84 3.97
C CYS A 16 7.08 3.52 3.70
N ALA A 17 6.07 3.18 4.52
CA ALA A 17 5.26 1.97 4.34
C ALA A 17 4.50 1.99 3.00
N PHE A 18 3.94 3.15 2.61
CA PHE A 18 3.27 3.33 1.33
C PHE A 18 4.23 3.15 0.14
N LEU A 19 5.43 3.73 0.20
CA LEU A 19 6.45 3.56 -0.85
C LEU A 19 6.86 2.09 -1.01
N ILE A 20 7.02 1.36 0.10
CA ILE A 20 7.34 -0.08 0.08
C ILE A 20 6.19 -0.87 -0.56
N LEU A 21 4.94 -0.60 -0.18
CA LEU A 21 3.75 -1.25 -0.76
C LEU A 21 3.64 -1.01 -2.27
N VAL A 22 3.85 0.24 -2.72
CA VAL A 22 3.85 0.59 -4.14
C VAL A 22 4.98 -0.12 -4.90
N ALA A 23 6.20 -0.15 -4.33
CA ALA A 23 7.33 -0.84 -4.94
C ALA A 23 7.10 -2.35 -5.05
N LEU A 24 6.55 -2.98 -4.00
CA LEU A 24 6.20 -4.40 -4.01
C LEU A 24 5.13 -4.71 -5.05
N ASN A 25 4.07 -3.89 -5.14
CA ASN A 25 3.05 -4.03 -6.18
C ASN A 25 3.64 -3.86 -7.58
N MET A 26 4.50 -2.85 -7.78
CA MET A 26 5.13 -2.59 -9.07
C MET A 26 6.04 -3.74 -9.50
N VAL A 27 6.90 -4.25 -8.60
CA VAL A 27 7.76 -5.42 -8.87
C VAL A 27 6.91 -6.65 -9.16
N PHE A 28 5.82 -6.85 -8.41
CA PHE A 28 4.87 -7.92 -8.68
C PHE A 28 4.28 -7.82 -10.08
N PHE A 29 3.82 -6.64 -10.51
CA PHE A 29 3.26 -6.44 -11.84
C PHE A 29 4.31 -6.47 -12.98
N LEU A 30 5.54 -6.03 -12.73
CA LEU A 30 6.63 -6.07 -13.70
C LEU A 30 7.16 -7.48 -13.95
N ASN A 31 7.19 -8.33 -12.92
CA ASN A 31 7.60 -9.74 -13.05
C ASN A 31 6.50 -10.64 -13.62
N GLN A 32 5.34 -10.07 -13.97
CA GLN A 32 4.27 -10.79 -14.62
C GLN A 32 4.45 -10.66 -16.13
N ASP A 33 4.97 -11.72 -16.78
CA ASP A 33 5.05 -11.82 -18.25
C ASP A 33 3.68 -11.67 -18.95
N LYS A 34 2.59 -11.70 -18.19
CA LYS A 34 1.21 -11.56 -18.67
C LYS A 34 0.49 -10.44 -17.90
N GLY A 35 -0.33 -9.65 -18.60
CA GLY A 35 -1.09 -8.57 -17.98
C GLY A 35 -1.98 -9.03 -16.80
N VAL A 36 -2.31 -8.12 -15.88
CA VAL A 36 -3.03 -8.40 -14.61
C VAL A 36 -4.24 -9.32 -14.78
N LEU A 37 -5.04 -9.10 -15.81
CA LEU A 37 -6.22 -9.90 -16.14
C LEU A 37 -5.88 -11.34 -16.52
N ASP A 38 -4.79 -11.53 -17.26
CA ASP A 38 -4.33 -12.85 -17.67
C ASP A 38 -3.65 -13.57 -16.52
N TRP A 39 -2.91 -12.85 -15.67
CA TRP A 39 -2.44 -13.40 -14.41
C TRP A 39 -3.61 -13.87 -13.54
N LEU A 40 -4.64 -13.03 -13.36
CA LEU A 40 -5.79 -13.39 -12.54
C LEU A 40 -6.42 -14.70 -13.04
N LYS A 41 -6.56 -14.89 -14.37
CA LYS A 41 -7.11 -16.11 -14.98
C LYS A 41 -6.28 -17.36 -14.69
N HIS A 42 -4.96 -17.25 -14.61
CA HIS A 42 -4.04 -18.39 -14.41
C HIS A 42 -3.52 -18.53 -12.98
N ALA A 43 -3.79 -17.55 -12.10
CA ALA A 43 -3.33 -17.54 -10.72
C ALA A 43 -4.02 -18.63 -9.91
N THR A 44 -3.22 -19.36 -9.11
CA THR A 44 -3.78 -20.32 -8.15
C THR A 44 -4.60 -19.60 -7.08
N SER A 45 -5.60 -20.28 -6.52
CA SER A 45 -6.54 -19.70 -5.54
C SER A 45 -5.83 -19.00 -4.37
N LYS A 46 -4.69 -19.53 -3.91
CA LYS A 46 -3.84 -18.92 -2.87
C LYS A 46 -3.22 -17.59 -3.31
N GLN A 47 -2.72 -17.51 -4.54
CA GLN A 47 -2.09 -16.30 -5.08
C GLN A 47 -3.12 -15.18 -5.30
N ARG A 48 -4.34 -15.53 -5.74
CA ARG A 48 -5.45 -14.57 -5.83
C ARG A 48 -5.80 -13.97 -4.47
N ILE A 49 -5.90 -14.79 -3.43
CA ILE A 49 -6.22 -14.33 -2.08
C ILE A 49 -5.13 -13.37 -1.56
N ILE A 50 -3.85 -13.71 -1.76
CA ILE A 50 -2.73 -12.85 -1.34
C ILE A 50 -2.77 -11.50 -2.06
N ALA A 51 -3.02 -11.47 -3.37
CA ALA A 51 -3.12 -10.21 -4.11
C ALA A 51 -4.34 -9.37 -3.67
N ILE A 52 -5.47 -10.00 -3.37
CA ILE A 52 -6.64 -9.28 -2.82
C ILE A 52 -6.31 -8.68 -1.46
N ILE A 53 -5.65 -9.43 -0.58
CA ILE A 53 -5.22 -8.93 0.74
C ILE A 53 -4.24 -7.79 0.57
N ASP A 54 -3.27 -7.90 -0.34
CA ASP A 54 -2.28 -6.87 -0.59
C ASP A 54 -2.91 -5.56 -1.10
N VAL A 55 -3.88 -5.65 -2.01
CA VAL A 55 -4.66 -4.50 -2.48
C VAL A 55 -5.46 -3.87 -1.34
N ILE A 56 -6.11 -4.68 -0.51
CA ILE A 56 -6.88 -4.18 0.65
C ILE A 56 -5.96 -3.46 1.64
N MET A 57 -4.82 -4.08 1.99
CA MET A 57 -3.85 -3.48 2.92
C MET A 57 -3.28 -2.19 2.35
N THR A 58 -2.97 -2.15 1.05
CA THR A 58 -2.52 -0.94 0.36
C THR A 58 -3.57 0.16 0.44
N PHE A 59 -4.85 -0.17 0.24
CA PHE A 59 -5.94 0.81 0.32
C PHE A 59 -6.15 1.34 1.73
N VAL A 60 -6.10 0.46 2.75
CA VAL A 60 -6.19 0.85 4.16
C VAL A 60 -5.02 1.75 4.55
N CYS A 61 -3.78 1.41 4.17
CA CYS A 61 -2.61 2.25 4.44
C CYS A 61 -2.70 3.61 3.72
N ALA A 62 -3.22 3.65 2.50
CA ALA A 62 -3.43 4.91 1.77
C ALA A 62 -4.47 5.81 2.45
N LEU A 63 -5.57 5.22 2.94
CA LEU A 63 -6.60 5.95 3.70
C LEU A 63 -6.05 6.48 5.03
N ASP A 64 -5.26 5.68 5.74
CA ASP A 64 -4.62 6.10 7.00
C ASP A 64 -3.65 7.27 6.77
N PHE A 65 -2.82 7.18 5.71
CA PHE A 65 -1.97 8.28 5.29
C PHE A 65 -2.77 9.53 4.92
N LEU A 66 -3.86 9.41 4.17
CA LEU A 66 -4.73 10.53 3.79
C LEU A 66 -5.38 11.18 5.02
N HIS A 67 -5.80 10.38 6.00
CA HIS A 67 -6.36 10.88 7.25
C HIS A 67 -5.32 11.67 8.05
N ILE A 68 -4.09 11.15 8.19
CA ILE A 68 -2.99 11.88 8.83
C ILE A 68 -2.69 13.18 8.07
N LEU A 69 -2.63 13.13 6.74
CA LEU A 69 -2.38 14.31 5.91
C LEU A 69 -3.47 15.38 6.08
N LEU A 70 -4.74 14.96 6.19
CA LEU A 70 -5.86 15.85 6.50
C LEU A 70 -5.73 16.52 7.87
N LEU A 71 -5.26 15.78 8.89
CA LEU A 71 -4.97 16.34 10.22
C LEU A 71 -3.84 17.38 10.22
N PHE A 72 -2.94 17.35 9.23
CA PHE A 72 -1.91 18.39 9.06
C PHE A 72 -2.38 19.59 8.26
N LEU A 73 -3.41 19.44 7.42
CA LEU A 73 -3.88 20.48 6.51
C LEU A 73 -4.88 21.44 7.18
N ILE A 74 -5.66 20.93 8.14
CA ILE A 74 -6.64 21.69 8.95
C ILE A 74 -5.99 22.17 10.25
#